data_AF-A0A1T1BIJ8-F1
#
_entry.id   AF-A0A1T1BIJ8-F1
#
_cell.length_a   1.000
_cell.length_b   1.000
_cell.length_c   1.000
_cell.angle_alpha   90.00
_cell.angle_beta   90.00
_cell.angle_gamma   90.00
#
_symmetry.space_group_name_H-M   'P 1'
#
loop_
_entity.id
_entity.type
_entity.pdbx_description
1 polymer ?
#
loop_
_entity_poly.entity_id
_entity_poly.type
_entity_poly.pdbx_seq_one_letter_code
_entity_poly.pdbx_strand_id
1 'polypeptide(L)'
;MAAILILLVIFAGVTAIVYVDNTTRAGRRALKGAARPDALPDPLADSRPLTAPPTSQELSLPLLLSLPEPARTRAWALLGRVMDALNAGPSDTRTAFLLSQTRDTYLPDTLRAYATLTPGARLTLERQGQPPEVLLDEQLTLLEDGVREALRHDHAAADRLLTQGRFLRERFGSGLTLEK
;
A
#
# COMPACT_ATOMS: atom_id res chain seq x y z
N MET A 1 20.25 -22.62 7.31
CA MET A 1 20.81 -22.45 5.95
C MET A 1 19.79 -22.77 4.86
N ALA A 2 19.13 -23.93 4.87
CA ALA A 2 18.15 -24.32 3.84
C ALA A 2 16.93 -23.38 3.71
N ALA A 3 16.38 -22.87 4.82
CA ALA A 3 15.24 -21.95 4.79
C ALA A 3 15.55 -20.59 4.12
N ILE A 4 16.79 -20.10 4.24
CA ILE A 4 17.22 -18.85 3.62
C ILE A 4 17.34 -19.01 2.10
N LEU A 5 17.84 -20.17 1.65
CA LEU A 5 17.91 -20.51 0.22
C LEU A 5 16.52 -20.58 -0.43
N ILE A 6 15.53 -21.14 0.28
CA ILE A 6 14.15 -21.22 -0.23
C ILE A 6 13.54 -19.81 -0.37
N LEU A 7 13.72 -18.93 0.63
CA LEU A 7 13.22 -17.55 0.57
C LEU A 7 13.86 -16.75 -0.58
N LEU A 8 15.17 -16.93 -0.80
CA LEU A 8 15.92 -16.24 -1.87
C LEU A 8 15.45 -16.69 -3.26
N VAL A 9 15.15 -17.98 -3.44
CA VAL A 9 14.64 -18.53 -4.71
C VAL A 9 13.23 -18.01 -5.01
N ILE A 10 12.36 -17.91 -4.00
CA ILE A 10 11.00 -17.37 -4.17
C ILE A 10 11.07 -15.87 -4.52
N PHE A 11 11.88 -15.10 -3.80
CA PHE A 11 12.01 -13.66 -4.05
C PHE A 11 12.61 -13.38 -5.43
N ALA A 12 13.67 -14.12 -5.82
CA ALA A 12 14.28 -14.03 -7.14
C ALA A 12 13.28 -14.35 -8.27
N GLY A 13 12.45 -15.38 -8.09
CA GLY A 13 11.42 -15.77 -9.05
C GLY A 13 10.36 -14.67 -9.27
N VAL A 14 9.85 -14.06 -8.19
CA VAL A 14 8.86 -12.99 -8.28
C VAL A 14 9.46 -11.74 -8.93
N THR A 15 10.69 -11.34 -8.59
CA THR A 15 11.35 -10.20 -9.24
C THR A 15 11.64 -10.44 -10.72
N ALA A 16 12.00 -11.67 -11.13
CA ALA A 16 12.25 -11.99 -12.53
C ALA A 16 10.97 -11.93 -13.38
N ILE A 17 9.84 -12.39 -12.84
CA ILE A 17 8.53 -12.33 -13.52
C ILE A 17 8.09 -10.87 -13.73
N VAL A 18 8.19 -10.02 -12.71
CA VAL A 18 7.84 -8.59 -12.81
C VAL A 18 8.78 -7.84 -13.77
N TYR A 19 10.06 -8.20 -13.80
CA TYR A 19 11.05 -7.56 -14.68
C TYR A 19 10.86 -7.93 -16.16
N VAL A 20 10.60 -9.20 -16.48
CA VAL A 20 10.35 -9.65 -17.86
C VAL A 20 9.02 -9.11 -18.40
N ASP A 21 7.99 -9.01 -17.55
CA ASP A 21 6.69 -8.45 -17.99
C ASP A 21 6.79 -6.93 -18.26
N ASN A 22 7.58 -6.18 -17.46
CA ASN A 22 7.82 -4.77 -17.71
C ASN A 22 8.63 -4.52 -19.01
N THR A 23 9.66 -5.33 -19.27
CA THR A 23 10.50 -5.19 -20.48
C THR A 23 9.77 -5.59 -21.77
N THR A 24 8.95 -6.66 -21.73
CA THR A 24 8.13 -7.07 -22.88
C THR A 24 7.01 -6.08 -23.20
N ARG A 25 6.43 -5.44 -22.18
CA ARG A 25 5.43 -4.37 -22.35
C ARG A 25 6.04 -3.07 -22.89
N ALA A 26 7.27 -2.74 -22.49
CA ALA A 26 8.03 -1.63 -23.06
C ALA A 26 8.41 -1.87 -24.54
N GLY A 27 8.86 -3.07 -24.89
CA GLY A 27 9.17 -3.46 -26.27
C GLY A 27 7.95 -3.44 -27.20
N ARG A 28 6.78 -3.90 -26.72
CA ARG A 28 5.51 -3.84 -27.46
C ARG A 28 5.01 -2.41 -27.70
N ARG A 29 5.35 -1.45 -26.82
CA ARG A 29 5.04 -0.03 -27.01
C ARG A 29 5.94 0.62 -28.06
N ALA A 30 7.24 0.27 -28.08
CA ALA A 30 8.17 0.79 -29.08
C ALA A 30 7.83 0.32 -30.50
N LEU A 31 7.42 -0.95 -30.68
CA LEU A 31 7.04 -1.50 -31.98
C LEU A 31 5.73 -0.92 -32.54
N LYS A 32 4.83 -0.44 -31.66
CA LYS A 32 3.54 0.15 -32.06
C LYS A 32 3.64 1.64 -32.46
N GLY A 33 4.82 2.25 -32.28
CA GLY A 33 5.09 3.66 -32.62
C GLY A 33 5.73 3.90 -33.98
N ALA A 34 6.12 2.86 -34.73
CA ALA A 34 6.90 2.99 -35.97
C ALA A 34 6.08 2.84 -37.26
N ALA A 35 4.83 3.34 -37.29
CA ALA A 35 4.05 3.40 -38.52
C ALA A 35 3.52 4.82 -38.73
N ARG A 36 4.30 5.64 -39.44
CA ARG A 36 3.77 6.78 -40.21
C ARG A 36 4.44 6.76 -41.58
N PRO A 37 3.63 6.81 -42.64
CA PRO A 37 3.78 7.93 -43.57
C PRO A 37 2.45 8.63 -43.82
N ASP A 38 2.56 9.96 -43.96
CA ASP A 38 1.71 10.84 -44.75
C ASP A 38 0.22 10.96 -44.42
N ALA A 39 -0.09 12.01 -43.66
CA ALA A 39 -1.10 13.02 -44.00
C ALA A 39 -1.25 14.00 -42.82
N LEU A 40 -1.14 15.30 -43.10
CA LEU A 40 -1.83 16.36 -42.36
C LEU A 40 -3.04 16.74 -43.21
N PRO A 41 -4.22 16.94 -42.60
CA PRO A 41 -4.58 18.31 -42.21
C PRO A 41 -5.31 18.43 -40.86
N ASP A 42 -4.80 19.35 -40.03
CA ASP A 42 -5.46 20.48 -39.31
C ASP A 42 -6.84 20.36 -38.60
N PRO A 43 -7.19 21.29 -37.69
CA PRO A 43 -7.02 21.19 -36.23
C PRO A 43 -8.38 21.15 -35.48
N LEU A 44 -8.38 20.81 -34.17
CA LEU A 44 -9.52 20.89 -33.22
C LEU A 44 -10.46 19.68 -33.03
N ALA A 45 -10.10 18.46 -33.41
CA ALA A 45 -10.92 17.29 -33.08
C ALA A 45 -10.41 16.54 -31.82
N ASP A 46 -11.10 16.78 -30.71
CA ASP A 46 -11.23 15.88 -29.55
C ASP A 46 -9.95 15.38 -28.88
N SER A 47 -9.24 16.30 -28.23
CA SER A 47 -8.47 15.97 -27.02
C SER A 47 -9.43 15.65 -25.86
N ARG A 48 -10.23 14.60 -25.98
CA ARG A 48 -10.92 14.03 -24.81
C ARG A 48 -9.81 13.53 -23.90
N PRO A 49 -9.66 14.04 -22.67
CA PRO A 49 -8.63 13.52 -21.79
C PRO A 49 -8.90 12.02 -21.65
N LEU A 50 -7.92 11.22 -22.08
CA LEU A 50 -7.84 9.81 -21.69
C LEU A 50 -8.00 9.84 -20.17
N THR A 51 -9.09 9.22 -19.70
CA THR A 51 -9.45 9.11 -18.30
C THR A 51 -8.19 8.81 -17.51
N ALA A 52 -7.81 9.75 -16.64
CA ALA A 52 -6.75 9.53 -15.68
C ALA A 52 -6.99 8.17 -14.98
N PRO A 53 -5.95 7.41 -14.61
CA PRO A 53 -6.12 6.29 -13.69
C PRO A 53 -6.95 6.78 -12.50
N PRO A 54 -7.88 5.96 -11.94
CA PRO A 54 -8.80 6.43 -10.92
C PRO A 54 -7.99 7.17 -9.86
N THR A 55 -8.20 8.49 -9.82
CA THR A 55 -7.78 9.36 -8.74
C THR A 55 -8.18 8.67 -7.45
N SER A 56 -7.24 8.56 -6.51
CA SER A 56 -7.42 8.03 -5.16
C SER A 56 -8.82 8.33 -4.66
N GLN A 57 -9.73 7.37 -4.83
CA GLN A 57 -11.13 7.56 -4.53
C GLN A 57 -11.28 7.15 -3.08
N GLU A 58 -11.47 8.17 -2.24
CA GLU A 58 -11.70 8.04 -0.82
C GLU A 58 -12.75 6.95 -0.54
N LEU A 59 -12.54 6.24 0.58
CA LEU A 59 -13.44 5.18 0.99
C LEU A 59 -14.85 5.75 1.19
N SER A 60 -15.79 5.33 0.35
CA SER A 60 -17.16 5.85 0.37
C SER A 60 -18.04 5.04 1.32
N LEU A 61 -18.90 5.70 2.11
CA LEU A 61 -19.82 5.03 3.03
C LEU A 61 -20.70 3.95 2.36
N PRO A 62 -21.24 4.15 1.13
CA PRO A 62 -21.98 3.09 0.43
C PRO A 62 -21.16 1.83 0.16
N LEU A 63 -19.85 1.97 -0.07
CA LEU A 63 -18.95 0.83 -0.29
C LEU A 63 -18.75 0.04 1.01
N LEU A 64 -18.61 0.72 2.15
CA LEU A 64 -18.52 0.04 3.44
C LEU A 64 -19.80 -0.72 3.79
N LEU A 65 -20.97 -0.13 3.51
CA LEU A 65 -22.26 -0.74 3.82
C LEU A 65 -22.59 -1.96 2.93
N SER A 66 -22.03 -2.04 1.72
CA SER A 66 -22.23 -3.18 0.83
C SER A 66 -21.41 -4.43 1.22
N LEU A 67 -20.43 -4.28 2.13
CA LEU A 67 -19.62 -5.40 2.58
C LEU A 67 -20.37 -6.31 3.57
N PRO A 68 -20.14 -7.63 3.52
CA PRO A 68 -20.64 -8.56 4.52
C PRO A 68 -19.93 -8.37 5.87
N GLU A 69 -20.53 -8.89 6.94
CA GLU A 69 -19.83 -9.10 8.20
C GLU A 69 -18.97 -10.37 8.13
N PRO A 70 -17.79 -10.41 8.77
CA PRO A 70 -17.21 -9.39 9.67
C PRO A 70 -16.37 -8.30 8.96
N ALA A 71 -16.23 -8.38 7.62
CA ALA A 71 -15.32 -7.52 6.86
C ALA A 71 -15.64 -6.03 6.98
N ARG A 72 -16.93 -5.67 7.03
CA ARG A 72 -17.37 -4.28 7.25
C ARG A 72 -16.85 -3.72 8.58
N THR A 73 -17.04 -4.45 9.68
CA THR A 73 -16.59 -4.03 11.00
C THR A 73 -15.07 -3.87 11.06
N ARG A 74 -14.33 -4.83 10.47
CA ARG A 74 -12.86 -4.78 10.40
C ARG A 74 -12.36 -3.58 9.60
N ALA A 75 -12.91 -3.36 8.41
CA ALA A 75 -12.53 -2.23 7.57
C ALA A 75 -12.80 -0.88 8.25
N TRP A 76 -13.95 -0.74 8.93
CA TRP A 76 -14.27 0.45 9.71
C TRP A 76 -13.26 0.69 10.85
N ALA A 77 -12.98 -0.36 11.62
CA ALA A 77 -12.02 -0.28 12.73
C ALA A 77 -10.58 0.02 12.25
N LEU A 78 -10.19 -0.50 11.09
CA LEU A 78 -8.90 -0.18 10.47
C LEU A 78 -8.85 1.29 10.03
N LEU A 79 -9.88 1.78 9.34
CA LEU A 79 -9.96 3.18 8.92
C LEU A 79 -9.91 4.13 10.10
N GLY A 80 -10.68 3.85 11.16
CA GLY A 80 -10.67 4.65 12.39
C GLY A 80 -9.26 4.73 12.99
N ARG A 81 -8.58 3.59 13.16
CA ARG A 81 -7.19 3.55 13.66
C ARG A 81 -6.22 4.37 12.80
N VAL A 82 -6.34 4.27 11.48
CA VAL A 82 -5.48 5.03 10.56
C VAL A 82 -5.75 6.53 10.67
N MET A 83 -7.01 6.94 10.72
CA MET A 83 -7.41 8.34 10.88
C MET A 83 -6.94 8.92 12.21
N ASP A 84 -7.11 8.18 13.31
CA ASP A 84 -6.66 8.60 14.64
C ASP A 84 -5.14 8.81 14.66
N ALA A 85 -4.38 7.88 14.07
CA ALA A 85 -2.93 7.98 13.99
C ALA A 85 -2.45 9.16 13.10
N LEU A 86 -3.12 9.40 11.97
CA LEU A 86 -2.82 10.55 11.11
C LEU A 86 -3.12 11.88 11.83
N ASN A 87 -4.24 11.94 12.56
CA ASN A 87 -4.63 13.12 13.34
C ASN A 87 -3.70 13.37 14.53
N ALA A 88 -3.12 12.32 15.12
CA ALA A 88 -2.13 12.44 16.19
C ALA A 88 -0.78 13.01 15.69
N GLY A 89 -0.54 12.99 14.37
CA GLY A 89 0.70 13.49 13.77
C GLY A 89 1.85 12.49 13.91
N PRO A 90 1.98 11.51 12.98
CA PRO A 90 3.03 10.50 13.04
C PRO A 90 4.42 11.16 13.02
N SER A 91 5.33 10.72 13.89
CA SER A 91 6.64 11.36 14.02
C SER A 91 7.59 10.99 12.87
N ASP A 92 7.40 9.81 12.28
CA ASP A 92 8.17 9.30 11.15
C ASP A 92 7.46 9.47 9.79
N THR A 93 8.18 9.99 8.80
CA THR A 93 7.69 10.21 7.42
C THR A 93 7.25 8.92 6.75
N ARG A 94 7.94 7.80 6.99
CA ARG A 94 7.56 6.50 6.40
C ARG A 94 6.24 6.02 6.97
N THR A 95 6.04 6.15 8.28
CA THR A 95 4.78 5.83 8.95
C THR A 95 3.65 6.71 8.43
N ALA A 96 3.85 8.03 8.35
CA ALA A 96 2.86 8.96 7.78
C ALA A 96 2.47 8.60 6.34
N PHE A 97 3.45 8.26 5.49
CA PHE A 97 3.21 7.84 4.12
C PHE A 97 2.38 6.55 4.05
N LEU A 98 2.74 5.52 4.82
CA LEU A 98 2.03 4.25 4.79
C LEU A 98 0.58 4.39 5.26
N LEU A 99 0.35 5.16 6.34
CA LEU A 99 -0.99 5.43 6.84
C LEU A 99 -1.84 6.18 5.80
N SER A 100 -1.26 7.18 5.14
CA SER A 100 -1.93 7.94 4.07
C SER A 100 -2.28 7.04 2.89
N GLN A 101 -1.33 6.21 2.42
CA GLN A 101 -1.57 5.23 1.36
C GLN A 101 -2.62 4.19 1.74
N THR A 102 -2.64 3.76 3.00
CA THR A 102 -3.66 2.82 3.48
C THR A 102 -5.05 3.44 3.41
N ARG A 103 -5.19 4.69 3.85
CA ARG A 103 -6.44 5.45 3.81
C ARG A 103 -6.91 5.73 2.37
N ASP A 104 -5.99 6.20 1.52
CA ASP A 104 -6.32 6.81 0.24
C ASP A 104 -6.33 5.81 -0.92
N THR A 105 -5.70 4.65 -0.76
CA THR A 105 -5.48 3.70 -1.87
C THR A 105 -5.68 2.25 -1.44
N TYR A 106 -4.88 1.73 -0.50
CA TYR A 106 -4.84 0.27 -0.28
C TYR A 106 -6.15 -0.29 0.27
N LEU A 107 -6.73 0.33 1.29
CA LEU A 107 -8.01 -0.11 1.83
C LEU A 107 -9.16 0.11 0.82
N PRO A 108 -9.35 1.32 0.24
CA PRO A 108 -10.40 1.53 -0.77
C PRO A 108 -10.32 0.58 -1.96
N ASP A 109 -9.13 0.35 -2.51
CA ASP A 109 -8.97 -0.50 -3.69
C ASP A 109 -9.22 -1.98 -3.36
N THR A 110 -8.79 -2.44 -2.19
CA THR A 110 -9.08 -3.81 -1.71
C THR A 110 -10.58 -4.04 -1.59
N LEU A 111 -11.30 -3.11 -0.95
CA LEU A 111 -12.75 -3.23 -0.77
C LEU A 111 -13.51 -3.13 -2.09
N ARG A 112 -13.08 -2.22 -2.99
CA ARG A 112 -13.69 -2.06 -4.31
C ARG A 112 -13.46 -3.29 -5.20
N ALA A 113 -12.29 -3.90 -5.13
CA ALA A 113 -11.99 -5.14 -5.85
C ALA A 113 -12.94 -6.26 -5.43
N TYR A 114 -13.20 -6.41 -4.13
CA TYR A 114 -14.16 -7.39 -3.63
C TYR A 114 -15.61 -7.05 -4.02
N ALA A 115 -16.02 -5.79 -3.83
CA ALA A 115 -17.39 -5.35 -4.07
C ALA A 115 -17.80 -5.41 -5.56
N THR A 116 -16.84 -5.29 -6.48
CA THR A 116 -17.10 -5.32 -7.93
C THR A 116 -16.95 -6.70 -8.55
N LEU A 117 -16.72 -7.76 -7.75
CA LEU A 117 -16.64 -9.13 -8.24
C LEU A 117 -17.95 -9.56 -8.92
N THR A 118 -17.85 -9.93 -10.20
CA THR A 118 -18.97 -10.52 -10.94
C THR A 118 -19.25 -11.95 -10.47
N PRO A 119 -20.47 -12.48 -10.67
CA PRO A 119 -20.78 -13.87 -10.33
C PRO A 119 -19.83 -14.90 -10.97
N GLY A 120 -19.42 -14.67 -12.22
CA GLY A 120 -18.45 -15.54 -12.92
C GLY A 120 -17.04 -15.47 -12.33
N ALA A 121 -16.61 -14.29 -11.85
CA ALA A 121 -15.34 -14.14 -11.16
C ALA A 121 -15.35 -14.86 -9.81
N ARG A 122 -16.44 -14.71 -9.03
CA ARG A 122 -16.63 -15.44 -7.75
C ARG A 122 -16.55 -16.95 -7.94
N LEU A 123 -17.29 -17.50 -8.89
CA LEU A 123 -17.28 -18.95 -9.19
C LEU A 123 -15.92 -19.43 -9.72
N THR A 124 -15.14 -18.56 -10.36
CA THR A 124 -13.77 -18.90 -10.79
C THR A 124 -12.82 -18.99 -9.61
N LEU A 125 -12.89 -18.02 -8.69
CA LEU A 125 -12.11 -18.01 -7.45
C LEU A 125 -12.44 -19.21 -6.55
N GLU A 126 -13.73 -19.54 -6.39
CA GLU A 126 -14.17 -20.73 -5.64
C GLU A 126 -13.61 -22.03 -6.24
N ARG A 127 -13.65 -22.20 -7.56
CA ARG A 127 -13.07 -23.38 -8.24
C ARG A 127 -11.55 -23.46 -8.10
N GLN A 128 -10.88 -22.34 -7.87
CA GLN A 128 -9.45 -22.27 -7.58
C GLN A 128 -9.13 -22.52 -6.10
N GLY A 129 -10.14 -22.77 -5.26
CA GLY A 129 -9.97 -22.97 -3.82
C GLY A 129 -9.68 -21.68 -3.06
N GLN A 130 -9.98 -20.52 -3.65
CA GLN A 130 -9.76 -19.20 -3.06
C GLN A 130 -11.09 -18.47 -2.92
N PRO A 131 -11.98 -18.87 -1.99
CA PRO A 131 -13.27 -18.21 -1.84
C PRO A 131 -13.08 -16.70 -1.58
N PRO A 132 -13.84 -15.82 -2.26
CA PRO A 132 -13.65 -14.37 -2.20
C PRO A 132 -13.61 -13.78 -0.79
N GLU A 133 -14.39 -14.34 0.12
CA GLU A 133 -14.50 -13.91 1.51
C GLU A 133 -13.23 -14.20 2.29
N VAL A 134 -12.58 -15.35 2.03
CA VAL A 134 -11.29 -15.71 2.63
C VAL A 134 -10.19 -14.81 2.09
N LEU A 135 -10.17 -14.57 0.77
CA LEU A 135 -9.22 -13.63 0.18
C LEU A 135 -9.38 -12.23 0.78
N LEU A 136 -10.60 -11.73 0.92
CA LEU A 136 -10.82 -10.43 1.56
C LEU A 136 -10.30 -10.41 3.00
N ASP A 137 -10.54 -11.47 3.76
CA ASP A 137 -10.09 -11.59 5.15
C ASP A 137 -8.56 -11.57 5.28
N GLU A 138 -7.86 -12.31 4.41
CA GLU A 138 -6.40 -12.31 4.33
C GLU A 138 -5.86 -10.92 3.99
N GLN A 139 -6.45 -10.24 3.01
CA GLN A 139 -6.02 -8.90 2.59
C GLN A 139 -6.26 -7.86 3.70
N LEU A 140 -7.39 -7.92 4.40
CA LEU A 140 -7.63 -7.05 5.56
C LEU A 140 -6.65 -7.33 6.70
N THR A 141 -6.31 -8.60 6.94
CA THR A 141 -5.30 -8.98 7.94
C THR A 141 -3.93 -8.40 7.60
N LEU A 142 -3.51 -8.46 6.32
CA LEU A 142 -2.25 -7.85 5.88
C LEU A 142 -2.22 -6.34 6.09
N LEU A 143 -3.32 -5.65 5.80
CA LEU A 143 -3.42 -4.20 6.03
C LEU A 143 -3.40 -3.86 7.53
N GLU A 144 -4.13 -4.60 8.35
CA GLU A 144 -4.15 -4.43 9.80
C GLU A 144 -2.78 -4.65 10.44
N ASP A 145 -2.07 -5.69 10.01
CA ASP A 145 -0.72 -6.01 10.48
C ASP A 145 0.31 -4.97 10.03
N GLY A 146 0.22 -4.50 8.79
CA GLY A 146 1.07 -3.44 8.25
C GLY A 146 0.89 -2.11 8.99
N VAL A 147 -0.36 -1.71 9.27
CA VAL A 147 -0.66 -0.52 10.08
C VAL A 147 -0.15 -0.69 11.50
N ARG A 148 -0.43 -1.84 12.14
CA ARG A 148 0.04 -2.12 13.51
C ARG A 148 1.55 -2.01 13.63
N GLU A 149 2.29 -2.57 12.68
CA GLU A 149 3.76 -2.54 12.71
C GLU A 149 4.31 -1.14 12.48
N ALA A 150 3.73 -0.35 11.58
CA ALA A 150 4.14 1.03 11.36
C ALA A 150 3.95 1.89 12.62
N LEU A 151 2.81 1.75 13.30
CA LEU A 151 2.56 2.46 14.56
C LEU A 151 3.51 2.03 15.68
N ARG A 152 3.92 0.76 15.71
CA ARG A 152 4.89 0.25 16.69
C ARG A 152 6.29 0.86 16.49
N HIS A 153 6.69 1.09 15.24
CA HIS A 153 7.99 1.69 14.94
C HIS A 153 8.12 3.14 15.40
N ASP A 154 7.03 3.91 15.38
CA ASP A 154 7.00 5.30 15.80
C ASP A 154 7.39 5.44 17.29
N HIS A 155 6.81 4.61 18.16
CA HIS A 155 7.16 4.57 19.59
C HIS A 155 8.61 4.12 19.84
N ALA A 156 9.09 3.13 19.08
CA ALA A 156 10.46 2.63 19.23
C ALA A 156 11.53 3.69 18.87
N ALA A 157 11.24 4.60 17.94
CA ALA A 157 12.14 5.71 17.60
C ALA A 157 12.25 6.71 18.75
N ALA A 158 11.12 7.06 19.38
CA ALA A 158 11.09 7.94 20.54
C ALA A 158 11.87 7.35 21.74
N ASP A 159 11.66 6.07 22.04
CA ASP A 159 12.36 5.37 23.13
C ASP A 159 13.87 5.31 22.91
N ARG A 160 14.32 5.10 21.67
CA ARG A 160 15.75 5.13 21.31
C ARG A 160 16.35 6.52 21.52
N LEU A 161 15.64 7.57 21.12
CA LEU A 161 16.09 8.95 21.30
C LEU A 161 16.26 9.30 22.79
N LEU A 162 15.29 8.91 23.63
CA LEU A 162 15.36 9.11 25.07
C LEU A 162 16.53 8.34 25.70
N THR A 163 16.72 7.09 25.28
CA THR A 163 17.83 6.25 25.76
C THR A 163 19.18 6.86 25.39
N GLN A 164 19.33 7.31 24.14
CA GLN A 164 20.55 7.99 23.68
C GLN A 164 20.80 9.29 24.45
N GLY A 165 19.76 10.09 24.71
CA GLY A 165 19.88 11.33 25.48
C GLY A 165 20.37 11.09 26.92
N ARG A 166 19.90 10.02 27.57
CA ARG A 166 20.39 9.60 28.91
C ARG A 166 21.86 9.21 28.85
N PHE A 167 22.24 8.37 27.90
CA PHE A 167 23.64 7.96 27.70
C PHE A 167 24.56 9.18 27.46
N LEU A 168 24.16 10.10 26.59
CA LEU A 168 24.94 11.31 26.31
C LEU A 168 25.12 12.17 27.57
N ARG A 169 24.07 12.30 28.39
CA ARG A 169 24.13 13.03 29.66
C ARG A 169 25.06 12.36 30.67
N GLU A 170 25.05 11.03 30.78
CA GLU A 170 25.98 10.29 31.64
C GLU A 170 27.42 10.43 31.15
N ARG A 171 27.64 10.38 29.83
CA ARG A 171 28.99 10.36 29.24
C ARG A 171 29.65 11.73 29.19
N PHE A 172 28.87 12.79 29.02
CA PHE A 172 29.35 14.16 28.78
C PHE A 172 28.84 15.20 29.79
N GLY A 173 27.80 14.90 30.58
CA GLY A 173 27.18 15.86 31.50
C GLY A 173 27.96 16.10 32.80
N SER A 174 28.85 15.18 33.19
CA SER A 174 29.64 15.26 34.43
C SER A 174 30.81 16.24 34.39
N GLY A 175 31.06 16.91 33.25
CA GLY A 175 32.18 17.85 33.06
C GLY A 175 31.79 19.34 33.03
N LEU A 176 30.52 19.68 33.19
CA LEU A 176 29.99 21.06 33.06
C LEU A 176 29.71 21.75 34.39
N THR A 177 30.18 21.21 35.52
CA THR A 177 30.31 21.97 36.75
C THR A 177 31.48 22.94 36.60
N LEU A 178 31.21 24.13 36.04
CA LEU A 178 32.10 25.28 36.24
C LEU A 178 32.15 25.54 37.75
N GLU A 179 33.30 25.25 38.35
CA GLU A 179 33.65 25.82 39.66
C GLU A 179 33.63 27.34 39.56
N LYS A 180 33.12 27.95 40.63
CA LYS A 180 32.78 29.37 40.74
C LYS A 180 33.92 30.14 41.40
#